data_AF-A0A0G2HSU8-F1
#
_entry.id   AF-A0A0G2HSU8-F1
#
_cell.length_a   1.000
_cell.length_b   1.000
_cell.length_c   1.000
_cell.angle_alpha   90.00
_cell.angle_beta   90.00
_cell.angle_gamma   90.00
#
_symmetry.space_group_name_H-M   'P 1'
#
loop_
_entity.id
_entity.type
_entity.pdbx_description
1 polymer ?
#
loop_
_entity_poly.entity_id
_entity_poly.type
_entity_poly.pdbx_seq_one_letter_code
_entity_poly.pdbx_strand_id
1 'polypeptide(L)'
;MMVPERWIDKAADGTLRPNKTGGTSTNFAELTFLHGPRACIGRDFAKAELRCAVAGVIGKFEIELHTKEEPRVQGVITMKPEDGMYLRFKPIAGW
;
A
#
# COMPACT_ATOMS: atom_id res chain seq x y z
N MET A 1 -5.46 -11.99 -4.26
CA MET A 1 -4.03 -11.82 -4.65
C MET A 1 -3.69 -10.33 -4.70
N MET A 2 -2.50 -9.95 -4.24
CA MET A 2 -2.01 -8.56 -4.26
C MET A 2 -1.25 -8.30 -5.57
N VAL A 3 -1.72 -7.33 -6.37
CA VAL A 3 -1.14 -6.96 -7.67
C VAL A 3 -0.91 -5.44 -7.70
N PRO A 4 0.27 -4.94 -7.31
CA PRO A 4 0.56 -3.51 -7.24
C PRO A 4 0.71 -2.86 -8.62
N GLU A 5 1.18 -3.60 -9.63
CA GLU A 5 1.45 -3.11 -10.99
C GLU A 5 0.18 -2.67 -11.72
N ARG A 6 -1.00 -3.07 -11.25
CA ARG A 6 -2.30 -2.66 -11.83
C ARG A 6 -2.49 -1.14 -11.89
N TRP A 7 -1.77 -0.39 -11.06
CA TRP A 7 -1.80 1.08 -11.00
C TRP A 7 -0.76 1.73 -11.90
N ILE A 8 -0.10 0.98 -12.80
CA ILE A 8 0.97 1.47 -13.66
C ILE A 8 0.67 1.04 -15.09
N ASP A 9 0.50 2.01 -15.99
CA ASP A 9 0.35 1.78 -17.42
C ASP A 9 1.70 1.85 -18.12
N LYS A 10 1.85 1.04 -19.18
CA LYS A 10 2.96 1.16 -20.13
C LYS A 10 2.52 2.05 -21.28
N ALA A 11 3.12 3.23 -21.39
CA ALA A 11 2.89 4.14 -22.49
C ALA A 11 3.48 3.59 -23.81
N ALA A 12 3.05 4.15 -24.94
CA ALA A 12 3.49 3.73 -26.27
C ALA A 12 5.01 3.89 -26.49
N ASP A 13 5.64 4.83 -25.77
CA ASP A 13 7.09 5.04 -25.74
C ASP A 13 7.84 4.04 -24.85
N GLY A 14 7.14 3.08 -24.24
CA GLY A 14 7.68 2.09 -23.31
C GLY A 14 7.84 2.60 -21.86
N THR A 15 7.54 3.87 -21.57
CA THR A 15 7.64 4.43 -20.23
C THR A 15 6.52 3.91 -19.32
N LEU A 16 6.83 3.73 -18.03
CA LEU A 16 5.86 3.35 -17.00
C LEU A 16 5.28 4.60 -16.34
N ARG A 17 3.95 4.71 -16.32
CA ARG A 17 3.24 5.88 -15.78
C ARG A 17 2.15 5.45 -14.82
N PRO A 18 1.99 6.09 -13.64
CA PRO A 18 0.89 5.78 -12.73
C PRO A 18 -0.48 6.05 -13.39
N ASN A 19 -1.42 5.14 -13.22
CA ASN A 19 -2.82 5.32 -13.59
C ASN A 19 -3.70 5.56 -12.36
N LYS A 20 -4.96 5.96 -12.58
CA LYS A 20 -5.94 6.28 -11.51
C LYS A 20 -7.11 5.31 -11.44
N THR A 21 -7.12 4.26 -12.25
CA THR A 21 -8.28 3.37 -12.41
C THR A 21 -8.01 1.95 -11.98
N GLY A 22 -6.74 1.54 -11.88
CA GLY A 22 -6.37 0.18 -11.45
C GLY A 22 -6.92 -0.92 -12.36
N GLY A 23 -7.21 -0.61 -13.63
CA GLY A 23 -7.85 -1.51 -14.58
C GLY A 23 -9.39 -1.44 -14.66
N THR A 24 -10.02 -0.50 -13.94
CA THR A 24 -11.48 -0.30 -14.02
C THR A 24 -11.86 0.82 -15.01
N SER A 25 -13.16 0.96 -15.30
CA SER A 25 -13.70 1.98 -16.20
C SER A 25 -13.77 3.39 -15.59
N THR A 26 -13.47 3.55 -14.29
CA THR A 26 -13.64 4.82 -13.56
C THR A 26 -12.50 5.07 -12.58
N ASN A 27 -12.27 6.34 -12.24
CA ASN A 27 -11.32 6.72 -11.18
C ASN A 27 -11.89 6.54 -9.76
N PHE A 28 -13.16 6.12 -9.61
CA PHE A 28 -13.74 5.71 -8.31
C PHE A 28 -13.30 4.31 -7.86
N ALA A 29 -12.24 3.77 -8.46
CA ALA A 29 -11.65 2.48 -8.09
C ALA A 29 -10.95 2.49 -6.71
N GLU A 30 -10.56 3.68 -6.22
CA GLU A 30 -9.90 3.87 -4.92
C GLU A 30 -10.85 4.61 -3.96
N LEU A 31 -11.58 3.88 -3.12
CA LEU A 31 -12.50 4.47 -2.12
C LEU A 31 -11.89 4.61 -0.72
N THR A 32 -10.59 4.31 -0.54
CA THR A 32 -9.89 4.36 0.75
C THR A 32 -10.02 5.71 1.46
N PHE A 33 -10.05 6.80 0.69
CA PHE A 33 -10.19 8.17 1.21
C PHE A 33 -11.55 8.80 0.90
N LEU A 34 -12.51 8.00 0.44
CA LEU A 34 -13.82 8.44 -0.06
C LEU A 34 -13.70 9.47 -1.20
N HIS A 35 -14.84 9.94 -1.71
CA HIS A 35 -14.93 11.01 -2.69
C HIS A 35 -16.03 12.02 -2.31
N GLY A 36 -15.95 13.22 -2.90
CA GLY A 36 -16.93 14.28 -2.71
C GLY A 36 -16.74 15.08 -1.41
N PRO A 37 -17.79 15.73 -0.88
CA PRO A 37 -17.69 16.67 0.26
C PRO A 37 -17.31 16.00 1.59
N ARG A 38 -17.31 14.67 1.64
CA ARG A 38 -16.90 13.86 2.82
C ARG A 38 -15.58 13.11 2.57
N ALA A 39 -14.84 13.45 1.51
CA ALA A 39 -13.51 12.91 1.29
C ALA A 39 -12.58 13.24 2.47
N CYS A 40 -11.64 12.33 2.75
CA CYS A 40 -10.68 12.51 3.83
C CYS A 40 -9.77 13.71 3.53
N ILE A 41 -9.84 14.74 4.39
CA ILE A 41 -8.97 15.93 4.29
C ILE A 41 -7.48 15.59 4.50
N GLY A 42 -7.20 14.50 5.22
CA GLY A 42 -5.85 13.98 5.46
C GLY A 42 -5.29 13.10 4.35
N ARG A 43 -5.99 12.92 3.22
CA ARG A 43 -5.57 11.99 2.14
C ARG A 43 -4.13 12.20 1.70
N ASP A 44 -3.78 13.43 1.35
CA ASP A 44 -2.50 13.71 0.73
C ASP A 44 -1.36 13.65 1.77
N PHE A 45 -1.66 14.03 3.01
CA PHE A 45 -0.76 13.84 4.16
C PHE A 45 -0.52 12.34 4.44
N ALA A 46 -1.57 11.54 4.57
CA ALA A 46 -1.44 10.10 4.81
C ALA A 46 -0.67 9.39 3.68
N LYS A 47 -0.89 9.78 2.42
CA LYS A 47 -0.10 9.28 1.28
C LYS A 47 1.37 9.69 1.37
N ALA A 48 1.69 10.91 1.81
CA ALA A 48 3.06 11.36 1.99
C ALA A 48 3.75 10.63 3.15
N GLU A 49 3.10 10.54 4.31
CA GLU A 49 3.58 9.83 5.50
C GLU A 49 3.85 8.36 5.19
N LEU A 50 2.91 7.67 4.52
CA LEU A 50 3.08 6.28 4.15
C LEU A 50 4.28 6.06 3.22
N ARG A 51 4.54 6.96 2.27
CA ARG A 51 5.73 6.87 1.40
C ARG A 51 7.02 6.99 2.20
N CYS A 52 7.09 7.94 3.13
CA CYS A 52 8.25 8.11 4.01
C CYS A 52 8.46 6.88 4.92
N ALA A 53 7.39 6.38 5.53
CA ALA A 53 7.44 5.20 6.38
C ALA A 53 7.90 3.95 5.61
N VAL A 54 7.32 3.68 4.44
CA VAL A 54 7.69 2.56 3.58
C VAL A 54 9.15 2.66 3.13
N ALA A 55 9.59 3.83 2.65
CA ALA A 55 10.97 4.04 2.23
C ALA A 55 11.96 3.86 3.38
N GLY A 56 11.63 4.40 4.56
CA GLY A 56 12.49 4.28 5.75
C GLY A 56 12.60 2.85 6.28
N VAL A 57 11.49 2.09 6.24
CA VAL A 57 11.45 0.70 6.72
C VAL A 57 12.12 -0.26 5.74
N ILE A 58 11.72 -0.24 4.47
CA ILE A 58 12.23 -1.19 3.46
C ILE A 58 13.67 -0.87 3.07
N GLY A 59 14.10 0.39 3.13
CA GLY A 59 15.50 0.74 2.88
C GLY A 59 16.44 0.20 3.97
N LYS A 60 16.01 0.22 5.24
CA LYS A 60 16.86 -0.14 6.39
C LYS A 60 16.84 -1.62 6.75
N PHE A 61 15.80 -2.35 6.39
CA PHE A 61 15.59 -3.71 6.90
C PHE A 61 15.17 -4.68 5.81
N GLU A 62 15.75 -5.88 5.86
CA GLU A 62 15.20 -7.10 5.28
C GLU A 62 14.10 -7.61 6.23
N ILE A 63 12.90 -7.88 5.69
CA ILE A 63 11.68 -8.14 6.48
C ILE A 63 11.06 -9.47 6.05
N GLU A 64 10.79 -10.33 7.02
CA GLU A 64 10.11 -11.61 6.81
C GLU A 64 8.94 -11.78 7.77
N LEU A 65 7.89 -12.48 7.35
CA LEU A 65 6.83 -12.91 8.25
C LEU A 65 7.35 -13.97 9.22
N HIS A 66 6.94 -13.88 10.48
CA HIS A 66 7.29 -14.89 11.48
C HIS A 66 6.66 -16.26 11.18
N THR A 67 5.49 -16.26 10.53
CA THR A 67 4.71 -17.44 10.13
C THR A 67 4.46 -17.44 8.62
N LYS A 68 4.16 -18.62 8.06
CA LYS A 68 3.72 -18.76 6.65
C LYS A 68 2.19 -18.69 6.49
N GLU A 69 1.47 -18.64 7.61
CA GLU A 69 0.01 -18.55 7.60
C GLU A 69 -0.43 -17.17 7.11
N GLU A 70 -1.43 -17.13 6.23
CA GLU A 70 -2.03 -15.87 5.82
C GLU A 70 -2.81 -15.25 7.00
N PRO A 71 -2.61 -13.96 7.29
CA PRO A 71 -3.29 -13.32 8.41
C PRO A 71 -4.80 -13.26 8.16
N ARG A 72 -5.58 -13.73 9.13
CA ARG A 72 -7.03 -13.55 9.14
C ARG A 72 -7.35 -12.08 9.37
N VAL A 73 -8.24 -11.54 8.55
CA VAL A 73 -8.59 -10.12 8.59
C VAL A 73 -9.80 -9.89 9.49
N GLN A 74 -9.68 -8.93 10.39
CA GLN A 74 -10.76 -8.41 11.21
C GLN A 74 -11.00 -6.94 10.86
N GLY A 75 -12.26 -6.56 10.66
CA GLY A 75 -12.66 -5.18 10.36
C GLY A 75 -13.81 -4.72 11.24
N VAL A 76 -13.61 -3.62 11.98
CA VAL A 76 -14.70 -2.90 12.66
C VAL A 76 -14.77 -1.46 12.13
N ILE A 77 -13.65 -0.75 12.14
CA ILE A 77 -13.50 0.60 11.57
C ILE A 77 -12.41 0.60 10.49
N THR A 78 -11.26 -0.01 10.81
CA THR A 78 -10.18 -0.30 9.86
C THR A 78 -9.99 -1.81 9.76
N MET A 79 -9.44 -2.27 8.63
CA MET A 79 -9.01 -3.66 8.47
C MET A 79 -7.66 -3.84 9.18
N LYS A 80 -7.57 -4.87 10.03
CA LYS A 80 -6.35 -5.27 10.71
C LYS A 80 -6.26 -6.81 10.79
N PRO A 81 -5.07 -7.38 10.96
CA PRO A 81 -4.94 -8.80 11.33
C PRO A 81 -5.64 -9.07 12.67
N GLU A 82 -6.36 -10.19 12.77
CA GLU A 82 -7.06 -10.62 13.99
C GLU A 82 -6.06 -10.85 15.14
N ASP A 83 -5.04 -11.66 14.87
CA ASP A 83 -4.05 -12.14 15.86
C ASP A 83 -2.71 -11.35 15.81
N GLY A 84 -2.72 -10.18 15.18
CA GLY A 84 -1.52 -9.40 14.88
C GLY A 84 -0.75 -9.92 13.65
N MET A 85 0.38 -9.29 13.34
CA MET A 85 1.27 -9.69 12.25
C MET A 85 2.72 -9.52 12.71
N TYR A 86 3.28 -10.62 13.23
CA TYR A 86 4.65 -10.63 13.75
C TYR A 86 5.65 -10.75 12.59
N LEU A 87 6.66 -9.88 12.61
CA LEU A 87 7.69 -9.77 11.58
C LEU A 87 9.07 -9.95 12.20
N ARG A 88 10.00 -10.50 11.41
CA ARG A 88 11.43 -10.51 11.71
C ARG A 88 12.10 -9.41 10.88
N PHE A 89 12.87 -8.56 11.54
CA PHE A 89 13.62 -7.48 10.92
C PHE A 89 15.11 -7.77 11.02
N LYS A 90 15.83 -7.60 9.92
CA LYS A 90 17.28 -7.71 9.87
C LYS A 90 17.85 -6.44 9.22
N PRO A 91 18.73 -5.68 9.90
CA PRO A 91 19.33 -4.48 9.32
C PRO A 91 20.10 -4.77 8.03
N ILE A 92 19.95 -3.91 7.02
CA ILE A 92 20.73 -3.93 5.79
C ILE A 92 21.98 -3.07 5.99
N ALA A 93 23.15 -3.61 5.71
CA ALA A 93 24.40 -2.88 5.86
C ALA A 93 24.53 -1.77 4.80
N GLY A 94 24.92 -0.56 5.24
CA GLY A 94 25.20 0.56 4.33
C GLY A 94 23.99 1.42 3.93
N TRP A 95 22.88 1.30 4.65
CA TRP A 95 21.70 2.18 4.53
C TRP A 95 21.50 3.06 5.77
#